data_AF-A0A2V6F6R0-F1
#
_entry.id   AF-A0A2V6F6R0-F1
#
_cell.length_a   1.000
_cell.length_b   1.000
_cell.length_c   1.000
_cell.angle_alpha   90.00
_cell.angle_beta   90.00
_cell.angle_gamma   90.00
#
_symmetry.space_group_name_H-M   'P 1'
#
loop_
_entity.id
_entity.type
_entity.pdbx_description
1 polymer ?
#
loop_
_entity_poly.entity_id
_entity_poly.type
_entity_poly.pdbx_seq_one_letter_code
_entity_poly.pdbx_strand_id
1 'polypeptide(L)'
;MTKYIALLLLAPFSLLGQPDSAPTDTEEPPSLSAKEILNPDFLAGDGFTVQDEVPTSTGRNRYLITSEYGEFEADGNIMLERRIKEVAAIRKLKEVSRTDEYKKALKAAVASPLGVAKDVVTNPVGTITGIPKGLFKFANRMGQSVKEKTEKRQRSQYEDSNAASLIGFSKAKRTVAIQLGVDPYSSNETLQRELNGIAWATFAGKMTFSLATAPIGGAAGLALTGTGMTKAFNQTLLDQAPTDLRLRNLKVLLAMGCDRAVADRFINNTAFSPSVQTAIVMNLETLNGVANRAAFVDLA
;
A
#
# COMPACT_ATOMS: atom_id res chain seq x y z
N MET A 1 14.04 4.28 -94.70
CA MET A 1 15.27 4.69 -94.00
C MET A 1 14.95 4.87 -92.53
N THR A 2 15.56 4.01 -91.72
CA THR A 2 15.96 4.14 -90.30
C THR A 2 14.93 4.57 -89.26
N LYS A 3 14.45 3.56 -88.52
CA LYS A 3 13.83 3.61 -87.19
C LYS A 3 14.80 4.19 -86.16
N TYR A 4 14.33 5.00 -85.21
CA TYR A 4 14.81 4.97 -83.83
C TYR A 4 13.69 5.38 -82.86
N ILE A 5 13.23 4.38 -82.11
CA ILE A 5 12.45 4.51 -80.87
C ILE A 5 13.50 4.74 -79.77
N ALA A 6 13.42 5.86 -79.06
CA ALA A 6 14.23 6.12 -77.87
C ALA A 6 13.35 6.04 -76.63
N LEU A 7 13.70 5.04 -75.82
CA LEU A 7 13.07 4.53 -74.62
C LEU A 7 13.24 5.52 -73.45
N LEU A 8 12.13 6.01 -72.90
CA LEU A 8 12.11 6.82 -71.67
C LEU A 8 12.20 5.88 -70.46
N LEU A 9 13.42 5.65 -69.97
CA LEU A 9 13.69 4.85 -68.78
C LEU A 9 13.51 5.73 -67.53
N LEU A 10 12.37 5.58 -66.86
CA LEU A 10 12.13 6.18 -65.55
C LEU A 10 12.94 5.39 -64.50
N ALA A 11 14.06 5.95 -64.03
CA ALA A 11 14.78 5.39 -62.89
C ALA A 11 14.04 5.77 -61.59
N PRO A 12 13.67 4.83 -60.71
CA PRO A 12 13.20 5.17 -59.38
C PRO A 12 14.40 5.64 -58.56
N PHE A 13 14.41 6.93 -58.23
CA PHE A 13 15.31 7.52 -57.25
C PHE A 13 14.99 6.88 -55.88
N SER A 14 15.66 5.77 -55.57
CA SER A 14 15.57 5.12 -54.26
C SER A 14 16.36 5.98 -53.29
N LEU A 15 15.68 6.92 -52.65
CA LEU A 15 16.17 7.62 -51.48
C LEU A 15 16.21 6.58 -50.34
N LEU A 16 17.26 5.75 -50.30
CA LEU A 16 17.66 5.03 -49.10
C LEU A 16 18.17 6.08 -48.11
N GLY A 17 17.23 6.76 -47.44
CA GLY A 17 17.53 7.41 -46.18
C GLY A 17 18.02 6.31 -45.25
N GLN A 18 19.33 6.30 -44.98
CA GLN A 18 19.83 5.58 -43.83
C GLN A 18 19.05 6.11 -42.62
N PRO A 19 18.48 5.25 -41.75
CA PRO A 19 17.95 5.72 -40.50
C PRO A 19 19.12 6.38 -39.77
N ASP A 20 19.06 7.71 -39.68
CA ASP A 20 19.98 8.50 -38.89
C ASP A 20 19.88 7.92 -37.48
N SER A 21 20.90 7.17 -37.10
CA SER A 21 20.99 6.59 -35.78
C SER A 21 21.33 7.77 -34.88
N ALA A 22 20.31 8.49 -34.43
CA ALA A 22 20.48 9.53 -33.43
C ALA A 22 21.33 8.91 -32.31
N PRO A 23 22.46 9.53 -31.92
CA PRO A 23 23.23 9.02 -30.81
C PRO A 23 22.30 8.97 -29.60
N THR A 24 22.00 7.76 -29.14
CA THR A 24 21.40 7.51 -27.83
C THR A 24 22.46 7.74 -26.76
N ASP A 25 23.05 8.95 -26.73
CA ASP A 25 23.78 9.45 -25.58
C ASP A 25 22.73 9.78 -24.51
N THR A 26 22.14 8.72 -23.97
CA THR A 26 21.27 8.80 -22.81
C THR A 26 22.22 9.01 -21.63
N GLU A 27 22.19 10.20 -21.04
CA GLU A 27 22.90 10.48 -19.80
C GLU A 27 22.46 9.46 -18.74
N GLU A 28 23.36 8.56 -18.35
CA GLU A 28 23.08 7.63 -17.25
C GLU A 28 23.04 8.43 -15.95
N PRO A 29 21.94 8.35 -15.19
CA PRO A 29 21.82 9.11 -13.95
C PRO A 29 22.90 8.64 -12.95
N PRO A 30 23.49 9.56 -12.17
CA PRO A 30 24.59 9.22 -11.28
C PRO A 30 24.16 8.26 -10.19
N SER A 31 25.10 7.45 -9.72
CA SER A 31 24.95 6.62 -8.51
C SER A 31 25.64 7.31 -7.34
N LEU A 32 24.99 7.31 -6.17
CA LEU A 32 25.50 7.92 -4.94
C LEU A 32 25.99 6.83 -3.97
N SER A 33 26.76 7.22 -2.94
CA SER A 33 27.07 6.34 -1.81
C SER A 33 26.07 6.53 -0.67
N ALA A 34 25.46 5.43 -0.22
CA ALA A 34 24.58 5.43 0.95
C ALA A 34 25.29 5.97 2.19
N LYS A 35 26.56 5.62 2.40
CA LYS A 35 27.37 6.07 3.54
C LYS A 35 27.57 7.58 3.58
N GLU A 36 27.56 8.23 2.43
CA GLU A 36 27.73 9.68 2.32
C GLU A 36 26.42 10.45 2.53
N ILE A 37 25.27 9.83 2.19
CA ILE A 37 23.98 10.52 2.14
C ILE A 37 23.01 10.11 3.25
N LEU A 38 23.26 9.01 3.96
CA LEU A 38 22.43 8.51 5.05
C LEU A 38 23.13 8.61 6.40
N ASN A 39 22.33 8.84 7.45
CA ASN A 39 22.80 8.66 8.81
C ASN A 39 23.13 7.17 9.07
N PRO A 40 24.21 6.84 9.81
CA PRO A 40 24.59 5.47 10.13
C PRO A 40 23.47 4.54 10.62
N ASP A 41 22.49 5.06 11.36
CA ASP A 41 21.34 4.28 11.85
C ASP A 41 20.45 3.70 10.73
N PHE A 42 20.55 4.25 9.52
CA PHE A 42 19.86 3.80 8.31
C PHE A 42 20.74 2.94 7.40
N LEU A 43 22.05 2.84 7.65
CA LEU A 43 22.95 2.03 6.83
C LEU A 43 22.85 0.55 7.18
N ALA A 44 22.71 0.24 8.46
CA ALA A 44 22.57 -1.13 8.95
C ALA A 44 21.92 -1.15 10.34
N GLY A 45 21.30 -2.27 10.68
CA GLY A 45 20.74 -2.51 12.01
C GLY A 45 20.33 -3.97 12.20
N ASP A 46 19.57 -4.24 13.26
CA ASP A 46 19.13 -5.60 13.61
C ASP A 46 18.22 -6.22 12.53
N GLY A 47 18.85 -6.93 11.59
CA GLY A 47 18.20 -7.69 10.52
C GLY A 47 18.15 -6.99 9.16
N PHE A 48 18.89 -5.88 8.95
CA PHE A 48 18.97 -5.24 7.64
C PHE A 48 20.32 -4.54 7.40
N THR A 49 20.66 -4.40 6.12
CA THR A 49 21.75 -3.55 5.61
C THR A 49 21.26 -2.82 4.36
N VAL A 50 21.67 -1.58 4.14
CA VAL A 50 21.42 -0.83 2.89
C VAL A 50 22.65 -0.96 2.00
N GLN A 51 22.44 -1.30 0.72
CA GLN A 51 23.54 -1.35 -0.25
C GLN A 51 24.15 0.05 -0.40
N ASP A 52 25.48 0.10 -0.51
CA ASP A 52 26.22 1.37 -0.58
C ASP A 52 25.95 2.09 -1.90
N GLU A 53 25.77 1.35 -3.00
CA GLU A 53 25.42 1.93 -4.28
C GLU A 53 23.94 2.36 -4.30
N VAL A 54 23.68 3.64 -4.57
CA VAL A 54 22.35 4.24 -4.58
C VAL A 54 22.10 4.88 -5.95
N PRO A 55 21.55 4.12 -6.91
CA PRO A 55 21.17 4.66 -8.21
C PRO A 55 20.16 5.79 -8.06
N THR A 56 20.33 6.86 -8.82
CA THR A 56 19.31 7.90 -8.94
C THR A 56 18.45 7.66 -10.17
N SER A 57 17.13 7.89 -10.07
CA SER A 57 16.23 7.79 -11.21
C SER A 57 15.10 8.78 -11.05
N THR A 58 14.81 9.58 -12.06
CA THR A 58 13.78 10.66 -12.02
C THR A 58 13.97 11.64 -10.85
N GLY A 59 15.22 11.92 -10.46
CA GLY A 59 15.54 12.82 -9.34
C GLY A 59 15.29 12.21 -7.95
N ARG A 60 15.12 10.89 -7.84
CA ARG A 60 14.95 10.18 -6.56
C ARG A 60 16.04 9.14 -6.36
N ASN A 61 16.49 9.00 -5.13
CA ASN A 61 17.41 7.94 -4.71
C ASN A 61 16.65 6.62 -4.62
N ARG A 62 17.20 5.55 -5.21
CA ARG A 62 16.67 4.19 -5.04
C ARG A 62 17.61 3.41 -4.13
N TYR A 63 17.08 3.01 -2.98
CA TYR A 63 17.81 2.20 -2.01
C TYR A 63 17.42 0.74 -2.15
N LEU A 64 18.40 -0.14 -1.97
CA LEU A 64 18.18 -1.58 -1.85
C LEU A 64 18.57 -2.03 -0.45
N ILE A 65 17.58 -2.54 0.29
CA ILE A 65 17.76 -3.05 1.66
C ILE A 65 17.87 -4.56 1.58
N THR A 66 18.96 -5.13 2.09
CA THR A 66 19.17 -6.57 2.18
C THR A 66 18.87 -7.06 3.60
N SER A 67 18.26 -8.23 3.69
CA SER A 67 17.86 -8.86 4.95
C SER A 67 17.80 -10.38 4.79
N GLU A 68 17.86 -11.13 5.89
CA GLU A 68 17.56 -12.58 5.86
C GLU A 68 16.12 -12.88 5.39
N TYR A 69 15.24 -11.88 5.39
CA TYR A 69 13.84 -12.00 4.94
C TYR A 69 13.63 -11.63 3.46
N GLY A 70 14.69 -11.27 2.75
CA GLY A 70 14.66 -10.87 1.34
C GLY A 70 15.25 -9.49 1.10
N GLU A 71 15.13 -9.04 -0.14
CA GLU A 71 15.56 -7.72 -0.58
C GLU A 71 14.36 -6.79 -0.74
N PHE A 72 14.52 -5.54 -0.31
CA PHE A 72 13.45 -4.55 -0.31
C PHE A 72 13.92 -3.26 -0.98
N GLU A 73 13.33 -2.96 -2.12
CA GLU A 73 13.54 -1.68 -2.78
C GLU A 73 12.78 -0.55 -2.06
N ALA A 74 13.39 0.62 -2.06
CA ALA A 74 12.81 1.85 -1.56
C ALA A 74 13.14 3.05 -2.46
N ASP A 75 12.11 3.64 -3.06
CA ASP A 75 12.23 4.89 -3.79
C ASP A 75 12.13 6.08 -2.82
N GLY A 76 13.27 6.68 -2.49
CA GLY A 76 13.40 7.83 -1.62
C GLY A 76 13.41 7.52 -0.12
N ASN A 77 13.77 8.53 0.67
CA ASN A 77 14.06 8.37 2.10
C ASN A 77 12.84 7.90 2.90
N ILE A 78 11.65 8.45 2.61
CA ILE A 78 10.42 8.06 3.32
C ILE A 78 10.10 6.57 3.12
N MET A 79 10.31 6.04 1.91
CA MET A 79 10.12 4.63 1.66
C MET A 79 11.19 3.78 2.33
N LEU A 80 12.45 4.25 2.36
CA LEU A 80 13.55 3.60 3.07
C LEU A 80 13.24 3.45 4.56
N GLU A 81 12.86 4.54 5.24
CA GLU A 81 12.48 4.53 6.65
C GLU A 81 11.34 3.53 6.92
N ARG A 82 10.31 3.55 6.06
CA ARG A 82 9.19 2.61 6.13
C ARG A 82 9.65 1.17 5.96
N ARG A 83 10.44 0.86 4.92
CA ARG A 83 10.94 -0.50 4.67
C ARG A 83 11.79 -1.02 5.83
N ILE A 84 12.64 -0.19 6.44
CA ILE A 84 13.42 -0.56 7.62
C ILE A 84 12.52 -0.94 8.81
N LYS A 85 11.46 -0.15 9.08
CA LYS A 85 10.46 -0.48 10.10
C LYS A 85 9.71 -1.79 9.78
N GLU A 86 9.39 -2.01 8.51
CA GLU A 86 8.73 -3.24 8.06
C GLU A 86 9.63 -4.48 8.24
N VAL A 87 10.94 -4.37 7.96
CA VAL A 87 11.91 -5.46 8.21
C VAL A 87 11.99 -5.79 9.71
N ALA A 88 12.05 -4.78 10.57
CA ALA A 88 12.03 -4.99 12.02
C ALA A 88 10.72 -5.66 12.47
N ALA A 89 9.57 -5.29 11.89
CA ALA A 89 8.30 -5.93 12.17
C ALA A 89 8.26 -7.39 11.67
N ILE A 90 8.78 -7.68 10.47
CA ILE A 90 8.89 -9.03 9.93
C ILE A 90 9.69 -9.92 10.90
N ARG A 91 10.83 -9.44 11.40
CA ARG A 91 11.61 -10.16 12.41
C ARG A 91 10.79 -10.52 13.64
N LYS A 92 10.05 -9.56 14.20
CA LYS A 92 9.18 -9.80 15.37
C LYS A 92 8.07 -10.80 15.07
N LEU A 93 7.45 -10.71 13.90
CA LEU A 93 6.44 -11.68 13.47
C LEU A 93 7.05 -13.08 13.31
N LYS A 94 8.29 -13.18 12.80
CA LYS A 94 9.04 -14.43 12.67
C LYS A 94 9.47 -15.04 14.01
N GLU A 95 9.83 -14.21 14.98
CA GLU A 95 10.08 -14.66 16.36
C GLU A 95 8.83 -15.33 16.94
N VAL A 96 7.66 -14.69 16.79
CA VAL A 96 6.37 -15.26 17.24
C VAL A 96 6.02 -16.51 16.43
N SER A 97 6.26 -16.53 15.12
CA SER A 97 5.91 -17.68 14.28
C SER A 97 6.69 -18.95 14.60
N ARG A 98 7.83 -18.83 15.31
CA ARG A 98 8.65 -19.97 15.74
C ARG A 98 8.12 -20.64 17.02
N THR A 99 7.23 -19.97 17.76
CA THR A 99 6.65 -20.49 19.01
C THR A 99 5.69 -21.65 18.77
N ASP A 100 5.60 -22.56 19.72
CA ASP A 100 4.67 -23.69 19.63
C ASP A 100 3.21 -23.26 19.79
N GLU A 101 2.96 -22.17 20.52
CA GLU A 101 1.64 -21.54 20.58
C GLU A 101 1.17 -21.12 19.20
N TYR A 102 2.01 -20.41 18.44
CA TYR A 102 1.69 -20.04 17.06
C TYR A 102 1.44 -21.26 16.19
N LYS A 103 2.33 -22.26 16.20
CA LYS A 103 2.18 -23.47 15.36
C LYS A 103 0.86 -24.19 15.66
N LYS A 104 0.51 -24.33 16.95
CA LYS A 104 -0.75 -24.94 17.39
C LYS A 104 -1.96 -24.13 16.95
N ALA A 105 -1.92 -22.81 17.15
CA ALA A 105 -3.00 -21.91 16.76
C ALA A 105 -3.20 -21.85 15.25
N LEU A 106 -2.12 -21.79 14.47
CA LEU A 106 -2.19 -21.83 13.01
C LEU A 106 -2.77 -23.16 12.52
N LYS A 107 -2.35 -24.30 13.10
CA LYS A 107 -2.92 -25.62 12.78
C LYS A 107 -4.42 -25.66 13.09
N ALA A 108 -4.83 -25.10 14.23
CA ALA A 108 -6.26 -24.98 14.59
C ALA A 108 -7.03 -24.05 13.64
N ALA A 109 -6.42 -22.94 13.22
CA ALA A 109 -7.00 -22.00 12.26
C ALA A 109 -7.26 -22.66 10.91
N VAL A 110 -6.30 -23.42 10.38
CA VAL A 110 -6.43 -24.17 9.11
C VAL A 110 -7.49 -25.27 9.19
N ALA A 111 -7.64 -25.89 10.36
CA ALA A 111 -8.67 -26.91 10.60
C ALA A 111 -10.07 -26.33 10.88
N SER A 112 -10.20 -25.00 11.00
CA SER A 112 -11.44 -24.36 11.40
C SER A 112 -12.44 -24.23 10.24
N PRO A 113 -13.72 -24.59 10.43
CA PRO A 113 -14.76 -24.49 9.40
C PRO A 113 -15.28 -23.05 9.20
N LEU A 114 -14.63 -22.02 9.75
CA LEU A 114 -15.09 -20.62 9.80
C LEU A 114 -15.08 -19.88 8.44
N GLY A 115 -15.46 -20.54 7.34
CA GLY A 115 -15.74 -19.87 6.07
C GLY A 115 -14.54 -19.84 5.11
N VAL A 116 -13.88 -20.99 4.91
CA VAL A 116 -13.01 -21.19 3.73
C VAL A 116 -13.91 -21.26 2.49
N ALA A 117 -14.36 -20.12 2.00
CA ALA A 117 -14.69 -20.01 0.59
C ALA A 117 -13.35 -20.09 -0.17
N LYS A 118 -13.18 -21.13 -0.99
CA LYS A 118 -12.06 -21.26 -1.95
C LYS A 118 -11.85 -19.97 -2.78
N ASP A 119 -12.86 -19.11 -2.87
CA ASP A 119 -12.88 -17.87 -3.65
C ASP A 119 -12.18 -16.67 -2.98
N VAL A 120 -11.86 -16.73 -1.68
CA VAL A 120 -11.14 -15.64 -0.99
C VAL A 120 -9.62 -15.81 -1.05
N VAL A 121 -9.16 -17.05 -1.19
CA VAL A 121 -7.73 -17.40 -1.22
C VAL A 121 -7.07 -16.97 -2.53
N THR A 122 -7.84 -16.89 -3.63
CA THR A 122 -7.28 -16.73 -4.97
C THR A 122 -6.99 -15.29 -5.38
N ASN A 123 -7.46 -14.25 -4.67
CA ASN A 123 -7.17 -12.85 -5.03
C ASN A 123 -7.22 -11.86 -3.86
N PRO A 124 -6.35 -11.95 -2.83
CA PRO A 124 -6.34 -10.94 -1.75
C PRO A 124 -5.63 -9.62 -2.12
N VAL A 125 -5.05 -9.51 -3.33
CA VAL A 125 -4.36 -8.29 -3.81
C VAL A 125 -5.07 -7.65 -5.02
N GLY A 126 -5.95 -8.38 -5.71
CA GLY A 126 -6.61 -7.93 -6.94
C GLY A 126 -7.78 -6.94 -6.76
N THR A 127 -8.26 -6.71 -5.54
CA THR A 127 -9.38 -5.75 -5.32
C THR A 127 -8.91 -4.29 -5.26
N ILE A 128 -7.60 -4.03 -5.36
CA ILE A 128 -7.07 -2.66 -5.37
C ILE A 128 -6.95 -2.11 -6.81
N THR A 129 -6.93 -2.96 -7.84
CA THR A 129 -6.61 -2.53 -9.22
C THR A 129 -7.78 -2.51 -10.20
N GLY A 130 -9.02 -2.59 -9.72
CA GLY A 130 -10.19 -2.45 -10.59
C GLY A 130 -11.35 -1.80 -9.86
N ILE A 131 -11.62 -0.53 -10.16
CA ILE A 131 -12.88 0.13 -9.81
C ILE A 131 -13.99 -0.63 -10.54
N PRO A 132 -14.92 -1.35 -9.87
CA PRO A 132 -16.22 -1.56 -10.49
C PRO A 132 -16.86 -0.17 -10.60
N LYS A 133 -17.61 0.09 -11.66
CA LYS A 133 -18.46 1.30 -11.88
C LYS A 133 -19.54 1.52 -10.77
N GLY A 134 -19.33 1.05 -9.55
CA GLY A 134 -20.28 0.92 -8.44
C GLY A 134 -20.17 2.00 -7.36
N LEU A 135 -19.20 2.91 -7.37
CA LEU A 135 -19.17 4.04 -6.43
C LEU A 135 -20.42 4.95 -6.59
N PHE A 136 -20.94 5.06 -7.81
CA PHE A 136 -22.23 5.72 -8.08
C PHE A 136 -23.43 5.05 -7.38
N LYS A 137 -23.43 3.72 -7.22
CA LYS A 137 -24.51 3.00 -6.50
C LYS A 137 -24.47 3.24 -4.99
N PHE A 138 -23.29 3.47 -4.39
CA PHE A 138 -23.16 3.74 -2.96
C PHE A 138 -23.50 5.20 -2.59
N ALA A 139 -23.20 6.16 -3.47
CA ALA A 139 -23.67 7.55 -3.31
C ALA A 139 -25.20 7.63 -3.36
N ASN A 140 -25.86 6.92 -4.30
CA ASN A 140 -27.31 6.81 -4.34
C ASN A 140 -27.90 6.12 -3.10
N ARG A 141 -27.18 5.18 -2.48
CA ARG A 141 -27.60 4.57 -1.21
C ARG A 141 -27.56 5.52 -0.02
N MET A 142 -26.71 6.54 -0.01
CA MET A 142 -26.73 7.52 1.08
C MET A 142 -28.00 8.39 1.01
N GLY A 143 -28.43 8.77 -0.20
CA GLY A 143 -29.74 9.41 -0.44
C GLY A 143 -30.95 8.48 -0.27
N GLN A 144 -30.78 7.16 -0.48
CA GLN A 144 -31.85 6.15 -0.31
C GLN A 144 -31.87 5.46 1.07
N SER A 145 -30.87 5.65 1.93
CA SER A 145 -30.81 5.02 3.26
C SER A 145 -31.87 5.53 4.23
N VAL A 146 -32.51 6.67 3.92
CA VAL A 146 -33.71 7.16 4.60
C VAL A 146 -34.97 6.43 4.13
N LYS A 147 -34.94 5.80 2.94
CA LYS A 147 -36.11 5.18 2.27
C LYS A 147 -36.13 3.63 2.31
N GLU A 148 -35.00 2.97 2.58
CA GLU A 148 -34.85 1.50 2.56
C GLU A 148 -34.98 0.80 3.94
N LYS A 149 -35.58 1.44 4.97
CA LYS A 149 -35.95 0.73 6.22
C LYS A 149 -37.13 -0.24 6.06
N THR A 150 -37.70 -0.40 4.87
CA THR A 150 -38.97 -1.11 4.66
C THR A 150 -38.86 -2.45 3.92
N GLU A 151 -37.74 -2.80 3.28
CA GLU A 151 -37.66 -4.07 2.52
C GLU A 151 -36.63 -5.05 3.08
N LYS A 152 -37.12 -6.04 3.81
CA LYS A 152 -36.38 -7.22 4.28
C LYS A 152 -35.92 -8.07 3.08
N ARG A 153 -34.77 -7.76 2.48
CA ARG A 153 -34.02 -8.77 1.71
C ARG A 153 -33.44 -9.79 2.67
N GLN A 154 -33.90 -11.04 2.60
CA GLN A 154 -33.33 -12.18 3.33
C GLN A 154 -31.90 -12.42 2.82
N ARG A 155 -30.89 -11.99 3.57
CA ARG A 155 -29.49 -12.44 3.39
C ARG A 155 -29.35 -13.84 3.97
N SER A 156 -28.58 -14.71 3.32
CA SER A 156 -28.37 -16.07 3.83
C SER A 156 -27.43 -16.06 5.05
N GLN A 157 -27.62 -16.97 6.00
CA GLN A 157 -26.76 -17.13 7.19
C GLN A 157 -25.28 -17.42 6.83
N TYR A 158 -25.04 -17.93 5.62
CA TYR A 158 -23.72 -18.21 5.08
C TYR A 158 -23.01 -16.93 4.58
N GLU A 159 -23.76 -15.95 4.08
CA GLU A 159 -23.20 -14.64 3.69
C GLU A 159 -22.76 -13.83 4.91
N ASP A 160 -23.55 -13.90 5.99
CA ASP A 160 -23.29 -13.13 7.21
C ASP A 160 -22.10 -13.70 8.00
N SER A 161 -21.98 -15.03 8.06
CA SER A 161 -20.85 -15.70 8.73
C SER A 161 -19.51 -15.52 8.01
N ASN A 162 -19.50 -15.56 6.68
CA ASN A 162 -18.30 -15.27 5.87
C ASN A 162 -17.89 -13.80 5.97
N ALA A 163 -18.84 -12.86 5.94
CA ALA A 163 -18.54 -11.45 6.11
C ALA A 163 -17.97 -11.16 7.51
N ALA A 164 -18.58 -11.72 8.56
CA ALA A 164 -18.10 -11.59 9.94
C ALA A 164 -16.69 -12.17 10.13
N SER A 165 -16.37 -13.31 9.49
CA SER A 165 -15.05 -13.93 9.58
C SER A 165 -13.97 -13.09 8.88
N LEU A 166 -14.27 -12.51 7.71
CA LEU A 166 -13.36 -11.58 7.02
C LEU A 166 -13.13 -10.29 7.80
N ILE A 167 -14.16 -9.76 8.45
CA ILE A 167 -14.05 -8.59 9.32
C ILE A 167 -13.16 -8.89 10.52
N GLY A 168 -13.38 -10.03 11.19
CA GLY A 168 -12.58 -10.48 12.33
C GLY A 168 -11.11 -10.66 11.98
N PHE A 169 -10.83 -11.37 10.88
CA PHE A 169 -9.47 -11.53 10.35
C PHE A 169 -8.81 -10.18 10.03
N SER A 170 -9.50 -9.31 9.29
CA SER A 170 -8.96 -8.00 8.90
C SER A 170 -8.71 -7.10 10.10
N LYS A 171 -9.53 -7.18 11.15
CA LYS A 171 -9.33 -6.45 12.41
C LYS A 171 -8.12 -7.00 13.17
N ALA A 172 -7.94 -8.32 13.24
CA ALA A 172 -6.76 -8.93 13.86
C ALA A 172 -5.47 -8.48 13.17
N LYS A 173 -5.43 -8.53 11.83
CA LYS A 173 -4.29 -8.03 11.04
C LYS A 173 -3.94 -6.57 11.33
N ARG A 174 -4.95 -5.68 11.33
CA ARG A 174 -4.75 -4.26 11.62
C ARG A 174 -4.26 -4.03 13.04
N THR A 175 -4.77 -4.79 14.01
CA THR A 175 -4.34 -4.74 15.40
C THR A 175 -2.86 -5.06 15.54
N VAL A 176 -2.41 -6.16 14.94
CA VAL A 176 -1.01 -6.60 14.97
C VAL A 176 -0.10 -5.58 14.28
N ALA A 177 -0.49 -5.09 13.09
CA ALA A 177 0.28 -4.08 12.35
C ALA A 177 0.46 -2.79 13.15
N ILE A 178 -0.62 -2.30 13.78
CA ILE A 178 -0.60 -1.07 14.60
C ILE A 178 0.25 -1.27 15.86
N GLN A 179 0.18 -2.42 16.53
CA GLN A 179 1.05 -2.73 17.67
C GLN A 179 2.53 -2.77 17.29
N LEU A 180 2.84 -3.18 16.05
CA LEU A 180 4.18 -3.17 15.48
C LEU A 180 4.61 -1.82 14.88
N GLY A 181 3.73 -0.83 14.85
CA GLY A 181 4.01 0.49 14.27
C GLY A 181 4.17 0.49 12.74
N VAL A 182 3.58 -0.50 12.04
CA VAL A 182 3.64 -0.63 10.58
C VAL A 182 2.27 -0.45 9.93
N ASP A 183 2.26 -0.08 8.65
CA ASP A 183 1.02 0.11 7.90
C ASP A 183 0.35 -1.25 7.58
N PRO A 184 -0.89 -1.50 8.03
CA PRO A 184 -1.62 -2.72 7.69
C PRO A 184 -1.83 -2.93 6.19
N TYR A 185 -1.76 -1.86 5.39
CA TYR A 185 -1.92 -1.87 3.94
C TYR A 185 -0.60 -1.63 3.20
N SER A 186 0.54 -1.88 3.85
CA SER A 186 1.86 -1.83 3.21
C SER A 186 1.91 -2.67 1.92
N SER A 187 2.63 -2.18 0.92
CA SER A 187 2.95 -2.90 -0.32
C SER A 187 4.03 -3.97 -0.14
N ASN A 188 4.58 -4.16 1.06
CA ASN A 188 5.59 -5.19 1.33
C ASN A 188 4.97 -6.57 1.41
N GLU A 189 5.12 -7.38 0.36
CA GLU A 189 4.51 -8.71 0.31
C GLU A 189 4.97 -9.65 1.43
N THR A 190 6.25 -9.57 1.82
CA THR A 190 6.80 -10.37 2.93
C THR A 190 6.13 -9.98 4.24
N LEU A 191 6.03 -8.68 4.55
CA LEU A 191 5.30 -8.22 5.74
C LEU A 191 3.83 -8.65 5.69
N GLN A 192 3.17 -8.48 4.54
CA GLN A 192 1.77 -8.85 4.36
C GLN A 192 1.54 -10.35 4.62
N ARG A 193 2.47 -11.21 4.19
CA ARG A 193 2.43 -12.66 4.42
C ARG A 193 2.55 -12.99 5.91
N GLU A 194 3.50 -12.40 6.62
CA GLU A 194 3.70 -12.64 8.05
C GLU A 194 2.52 -12.11 8.89
N LEU A 195 2.02 -10.91 8.58
CA LEU A 195 0.84 -10.35 9.22
C LEU A 195 -0.39 -11.23 9.01
N ASN A 196 -0.60 -11.77 7.80
CA ASN A 196 -1.70 -12.68 7.51
C ASN A 196 -1.62 -13.96 8.34
N GLY A 197 -0.42 -14.54 8.48
CA GLY A 197 -0.21 -15.74 9.29
C GLY A 197 -0.58 -15.52 10.76
N ILE A 198 -0.09 -14.43 11.36
CA ILE A 198 -0.41 -14.07 12.74
C ILE A 198 -1.89 -13.71 12.91
N ALA A 199 -2.49 -13.02 11.95
CA ALA A 199 -3.91 -12.69 11.97
C ALA A 199 -4.80 -13.94 11.95
N TRP A 200 -4.46 -14.94 11.13
CA TRP A 200 -5.18 -16.23 11.13
C TRP A 200 -5.03 -16.98 12.44
N ALA A 201 -3.81 -17.06 12.97
CA ALA A 201 -3.55 -17.68 14.27
C ALA A 201 -4.31 -16.96 15.40
N THR A 202 -4.42 -15.63 15.35
CA THR A 202 -5.15 -14.83 16.34
C THR A 202 -6.67 -15.01 16.23
N PHE A 203 -7.21 -14.84 15.02
CA PHE A 203 -8.65 -14.85 14.79
C PHE A 203 -9.25 -16.26 14.86
N ALA A 204 -8.72 -17.20 14.08
CA ALA A 204 -9.28 -18.54 13.98
C ALA A 204 -8.62 -19.53 14.95
N GLY A 205 -7.34 -19.33 15.24
CA GLY A 205 -6.57 -20.13 16.20
C GLY A 205 -6.70 -19.70 17.66
N LYS A 206 -7.37 -18.55 17.92
CA LYS A 206 -7.56 -17.94 19.25
C LYS A 206 -6.24 -17.62 19.99
N MET A 207 -5.15 -17.45 19.25
CA MET A 207 -3.88 -16.99 19.82
C MET A 207 -3.99 -15.54 20.27
N THR A 208 -3.26 -15.15 21.31
CA THR A 208 -3.05 -13.73 21.62
C THR A 208 -1.69 -13.29 21.10
N PHE A 209 -1.65 -12.28 20.24
CA PHE A 209 -0.38 -11.67 19.85
C PHE A 209 0.11 -10.75 20.96
N SER A 210 1.35 -10.98 21.43
CA SER A 210 2.03 -10.12 22.39
C SER A 210 3.47 -9.91 21.94
N LEU A 211 3.94 -8.67 22.04
CA LEU A 211 5.33 -8.34 21.77
C LEU A 211 6.17 -8.58 23.03
N ALA A 212 7.29 -9.27 22.88
CA ALA A 212 8.37 -9.19 23.87
C ALA A 212 8.87 -7.74 23.91
N THR A 213 8.89 -7.12 25.09
CA THR A 213 9.12 -5.68 25.31
C THR A 213 10.54 -5.19 25.01
N ALA A 214 11.33 -5.94 24.26
CA ALA A 214 12.66 -5.50 23.85
C ALA A 214 12.53 -4.29 22.89
N PRO A 215 13.23 -3.17 23.14
CA PRO A 215 13.16 -2.01 22.27
C PRO A 215 13.64 -2.38 20.85
N ILE A 216 12.96 -1.83 19.85
CA ILE A 216 13.45 -1.87 18.46
C ILE A 216 14.55 -0.81 18.38
N GLY A 217 15.79 -1.23 18.14
CA GLY A 217 16.94 -0.33 18.01
C GLY A 217 17.07 0.32 16.62
N GLY A 218 17.97 1.29 16.51
CA GLY A 218 18.33 1.96 15.25
C GLY A 218 17.18 2.74 14.60
N ALA A 219 17.26 2.93 13.28
CA ALA A 219 16.26 3.66 12.49
C ALA A 219 14.82 3.14 12.65
N ALA A 220 14.65 1.84 12.91
CA ALA A 220 13.33 1.24 13.13
C ALA A 220 12.69 1.66 14.46
N GLY A 221 13.49 2.08 15.44
CA GLY A 221 13.05 2.56 16.76
C GLY A 221 12.68 4.04 16.82
N LEU A 222 12.95 4.81 15.75
CA LEU A 222 12.64 6.24 15.71
C LEU A 222 11.13 6.47 15.68
N ALA A 223 10.59 6.90 16.81
CA ALA A 223 9.20 7.32 16.96
C ALA A 223 9.02 8.73 16.40
N LEU A 224 8.21 8.88 15.35
CA LEU A 224 7.73 10.20 14.92
C LEU A 224 6.63 10.62 15.91
N THR A 225 6.97 11.54 16.80
CA THR A 225 6.13 11.99 17.91
C THR A 225 4.92 12.79 17.41
N GLY A 226 3.71 12.27 17.69
CA GLY A 226 2.42 12.93 17.44
C GLY A 226 1.30 12.37 18.32
N THR A 227 1.52 12.31 19.63
CA THR A 227 0.79 11.42 20.58
C THR A 227 -0.75 11.56 20.62
N GLY A 228 -1.33 12.71 20.28
CA GLY A 228 -2.79 12.90 20.20
C GLY A 228 -3.41 12.42 18.87
N MET A 229 -2.77 12.74 17.74
CA MET A 229 -3.23 12.34 16.41
C MET A 229 -3.07 10.84 16.18
N THR A 230 -2.00 10.25 16.72
CA THR A 230 -1.71 8.82 16.53
C THR A 230 -2.78 7.92 17.15
N LYS A 231 -3.37 8.27 18.31
CA LYS A 231 -4.41 7.43 18.92
C LYS A 231 -5.71 7.46 18.11
N ALA A 232 -6.19 8.64 17.71
CA ALA A 232 -7.40 8.77 16.90
C ALA A 232 -7.23 8.14 15.51
N PHE A 233 -6.06 8.34 14.90
CA PHE A 233 -5.70 7.70 13.64
C PHE A 233 -5.66 6.17 13.76
N ASN A 234 -4.96 5.63 14.75
CA ASN A 234 -4.89 4.18 14.98
C ASN A 234 -6.28 3.60 15.26
N GLN A 235 -7.11 4.28 16.05
CA GLN A 235 -8.48 3.84 16.30
C GLN A 235 -9.32 3.83 15.01
N THR A 236 -9.18 4.87 14.19
CA THR A 236 -9.84 4.97 12.88
C THR A 236 -9.44 3.80 11.99
N LEU A 237 -8.14 3.49 11.93
CA LEU A 237 -7.65 2.32 11.19
C LEU A 237 -8.16 0.99 11.77
N LEU A 238 -8.32 0.86 13.09
CA LEU A 238 -8.85 -0.37 13.71
C LEU A 238 -10.34 -0.58 13.45
N ASP A 239 -11.12 0.49 13.43
CA ASP A 239 -12.59 0.39 13.39
C ASP A 239 -13.14 0.38 11.97
N GLN A 240 -12.43 0.98 11.01
CA GLN A 240 -12.95 1.16 9.66
C GLN A 240 -12.26 0.26 8.63
N ALA A 241 -13.06 -0.39 7.78
CA ALA A 241 -12.53 -1.12 6.63
C ALA A 241 -11.95 -0.15 5.58
N PRO A 242 -11.10 -0.60 4.65
CA PRO A 242 -10.51 0.27 3.61
C PRO A 242 -11.54 1.08 2.83
N THR A 243 -12.69 0.48 2.52
CA THR A 243 -13.78 1.16 1.82
C THR A 243 -14.41 2.26 2.68
N ASP A 244 -14.57 2.03 3.98
CA ASP A 244 -15.13 3.02 4.91
C ASP A 244 -14.15 4.17 5.14
N LEU A 245 -12.84 3.88 5.20
CA LEU A 245 -11.78 4.90 5.24
C LEU A 245 -11.84 5.80 4.00
N ARG A 246 -11.98 5.21 2.81
CA ARG A 246 -12.13 5.97 1.56
C ARG A 246 -13.37 6.86 1.57
N LEU A 247 -14.51 6.33 2.01
CA LEU A 247 -15.75 7.10 2.12
C LEU A 247 -15.64 8.22 3.17
N ARG A 248 -14.99 7.97 4.31
CA ARG A 248 -14.68 8.99 5.33
C ARG A 248 -13.86 10.11 4.69
N ASN A 249 -12.74 9.75 4.05
CA ASN A 249 -11.79 10.69 3.49
C ASN A 249 -12.46 11.56 2.42
N LEU A 250 -13.20 10.94 1.50
CA LEU A 250 -13.96 11.65 0.49
C LEU A 250 -14.98 12.64 1.09
N LYS A 251 -15.72 12.22 2.13
CA LYS A 251 -16.67 13.11 2.81
C LYS A 251 -15.97 14.33 3.43
N VAL A 252 -14.82 14.12 4.08
CA VAL A 252 -14.04 15.20 4.69
C VAL A 252 -13.47 16.14 3.63
N LEU A 253 -12.94 15.61 2.53
CA LEU A 253 -12.45 16.41 1.39
C LEU A 253 -13.53 17.31 0.79
N LEU A 254 -14.72 16.76 0.55
CA LEU A 254 -15.86 17.53 0.04
C LEU A 254 -16.32 18.61 1.03
N ALA A 255 -16.34 18.28 2.33
CA ALA A 255 -16.68 19.26 3.38
C ALA A 255 -15.66 20.40 3.49
N MET A 256 -14.41 20.18 3.08
CA MET A 256 -13.37 21.21 2.98
C MET A 256 -13.44 22.04 1.69
N GLY A 257 -14.42 21.77 0.82
CA GLY A 257 -14.60 22.47 -0.46
C GLY A 257 -13.71 21.95 -1.60
N CYS A 258 -13.13 20.75 -1.47
CA CYS A 258 -12.43 20.10 -2.57
C CYS A 258 -13.43 19.72 -3.68
N ASP A 259 -13.05 19.96 -4.93
CA ASP A 259 -13.85 19.50 -6.08
C ASP A 259 -13.96 17.97 -6.08
N ARG A 260 -15.11 17.46 -6.52
CA ARG A 260 -15.40 16.03 -6.49
C ARG A 260 -14.42 15.23 -7.36
N ALA A 261 -14.07 15.72 -8.54
CA ALA A 261 -13.17 15.03 -9.45
C ALA A 261 -11.75 14.98 -8.88
N VAL A 262 -11.29 16.06 -8.24
CA VAL A 262 -10.00 16.12 -7.55
C VAL A 262 -9.97 15.15 -6.36
N ALA A 263 -11.01 15.18 -5.52
CA ALA A 263 -11.11 14.28 -4.38
C ALA A 263 -11.15 12.80 -4.82
N ASP A 264 -11.92 12.46 -5.86
CA ASP A 264 -11.96 11.10 -6.40
C ASP A 264 -10.60 10.70 -6.98
N ARG A 265 -9.88 11.59 -7.68
CA ARG A 265 -8.53 11.30 -8.20
C ARG A 265 -7.57 10.93 -7.08
N PHE A 266 -7.51 11.74 -6.02
CA PHE A 266 -6.65 11.48 -4.87
C PHE A 266 -6.99 10.17 -4.16
N ILE A 267 -8.28 9.91 -3.89
CA ILE A 267 -8.73 8.70 -3.19
C ILE A 267 -8.48 7.43 -4.02
N ASN A 268 -8.47 7.53 -5.34
CA ASN A 268 -8.17 6.43 -6.24
C ASN A 268 -6.67 6.30 -6.59
N ASN A 269 -5.82 7.21 -6.12
CA ASN A 269 -4.38 7.13 -6.36
C ASN A 269 -3.78 5.92 -5.60
N THR A 270 -3.22 4.96 -6.34
CA THR A 270 -2.62 3.73 -5.81
C THR A 270 -1.23 3.93 -5.20
N ALA A 271 -0.60 5.10 -5.42
CA ALA A 271 0.67 5.45 -4.80
C ALA A 271 0.56 5.60 -3.27
N PHE A 272 -0.64 5.90 -2.78
CA PHE A 272 -0.92 6.04 -1.35
C PHE A 272 -1.74 4.86 -0.85
N SER A 273 -1.29 4.27 0.27
CA SER A 273 -2.12 3.30 0.98
C SER A 273 -3.36 3.97 1.59
N PRO A 274 -4.42 3.22 1.90
CA PRO A 274 -5.56 3.77 2.63
C PRO A 274 -5.19 4.44 3.96
N SER A 275 -4.15 3.94 4.64
CA SER A 275 -3.63 4.55 5.87
C SER A 275 -3.02 5.91 5.60
N VAL A 276 -2.17 6.03 4.56
CA VAL A 276 -1.53 7.29 4.19
C VAL A 276 -2.55 8.32 3.71
N GLN A 277 -3.50 7.93 2.87
CA GLN A 277 -4.60 8.81 2.46
C GLN A 277 -5.39 9.32 3.67
N THR A 278 -5.69 8.45 4.63
CA THR A 278 -6.41 8.82 5.86
C THR A 278 -5.59 9.76 6.72
N ALA A 279 -4.28 9.52 6.87
CA ALA A 279 -3.40 10.40 7.60
C ALA A 279 -3.37 11.80 6.98
N ILE A 280 -3.21 11.89 5.65
CA ILE A 280 -3.25 13.17 4.92
C ILE A 280 -4.56 13.90 5.18
N VAL A 281 -5.70 13.23 4.99
CA VAL A 281 -7.01 13.89 5.14
C VAL A 281 -7.28 14.30 6.58
N MET A 282 -6.89 13.50 7.57
CA MET A 282 -7.00 13.88 8.98
C MET A 282 -6.10 15.09 9.32
N ASN A 283 -4.90 15.17 8.74
CA ASN A 283 -4.03 16.35 8.91
C ASN A 283 -4.62 17.59 8.23
N LEU A 284 -5.21 17.47 7.04
CA LEU A 284 -5.89 18.60 6.39
C LEU A 284 -7.12 19.06 7.18
N GLU A 285 -7.83 18.12 7.81
CA GLU A 285 -8.97 18.39 8.67
C GLU A 285 -8.59 19.27 9.88
N THR A 286 -7.42 19.03 10.51
CA THR A 286 -6.95 19.83 11.66
C THR A 286 -6.55 21.25 11.29
N LEU A 287 -6.24 21.53 10.03
CA LEU A 287 -5.90 22.87 9.53
C LEU A 287 -7.15 23.77 9.34
N ASN A 288 -8.18 23.62 10.16
CA ASN A 288 -9.42 24.40 10.02
C ASN A 288 -9.16 25.91 10.03
N GLY A 289 -9.78 26.63 9.10
CA GLY A 289 -9.56 28.07 8.88
C GLY A 289 -8.38 28.41 7.97
N VAL A 290 -7.52 27.45 7.60
CA VAL A 290 -6.46 27.68 6.61
C VAL A 290 -7.07 27.70 5.20
N ALA A 291 -6.76 28.74 4.43
CA ALA A 291 -7.20 28.87 3.05
C ALA A 291 -6.52 27.82 2.15
N ASN A 292 -7.21 27.42 1.09
CA ASN A 292 -6.68 26.59 0.01
C ASN A 292 -6.13 25.19 0.42
N ARG A 293 -6.66 24.59 1.50
CA ARG A 293 -6.29 23.22 1.92
C ARG A 293 -6.53 22.16 0.83
N ALA A 294 -7.49 22.39 -0.05
CA ALA A 294 -7.81 21.49 -1.15
C ALA A 294 -6.70 21.41 -2.21
N ALA A 295 -5.86 22.45 -2.38
CA ALA A 295 -4.79 22.44 -3.38
C ALA A 295 -3.71 21.38 -3.10
N PHE A 296 -3.52 20.99 -1.84
CA PHE A 296 -2.60 19.90 -1.49
C PHE A 296 -3.03 18.58 -2.16
N VAL A 297 -4.33 18.33 -2.19
CA VAL A 297 -4.94 17.11 -2.74
C VAL A 297 -4.92 17.13 -4.26
N ASP A 298 -4.90 18.31 -4.86
CA ASP A 298 -4.76 18.46 -6.32
C ASP A 298 -3.35 18.06 -6.81
N LEU A 299 -2.32 18.27 -5.99
CA LEU A 299 -0.94 17.91 -6.33
C LEU A 299 -0.58 16.44 -6.01
N ALA A 300 -1.44 15.74 -5.28
CA ALA A 300 -1.23 14.37 -4.80
C ALA A 300 -1.92 13.33 -5.69
#